data_AF-A0A8T7BX59-F1
#
_entry.id   AF-A0A8T7BX59-F1
#
_cell.length_a   1.000
_cell.length_b   1.000
_cell.length_c   1.000
_cell.angle_alpha   90.00
_cell.angle_beta   90.00
_cell.angle_gamma   90.00
#
_symmetry.space_group_name_H-M   'P 1'
#
loop_
_entity.id
_entity.type
_entity.pdbx_description
1 polymer ?
#
loop_
_entity_poly.entity_id
_entity_poly.type
_entity_poly.pdbx_seq_one_letter_code
_entity_poly.pdbx_strand_id
1 'polypeptide(L)'
;MSENRAAIAGSLLEWFEQHGRHDLPWQTDRTAYRVWLSEILLQQTQVATVMPYYYRFLDSFPSIRSLADANIDAVLQHWQGLGYYAR
;
A
#
# COMPACT_ATOMS: atom_id res chain seq x y z
N MET A 1 -27.60 19.41 -7.87
CA MET A 1 -26.18 18.94 -7.92
C MET A 1 -25.80 18.02 -6.77
N SER A 2 -26.30 18.19 -5.54
CA SER A 2 -25.96 17.28 -4.42
C SER A 2 -26.59 15.88 -4.54
N GLU A 3 -27.85 15.78 -5.00
CA GLU A 3 -28.52 14.48 -5.22
C GLU A 3 -27.75 13.56 -6.17
N ASN A 4 -27.17 14.13 -7.23
CA ASN A 4 -26.40 13.35 -8.19
C ASN A 4 -25.09 12.79 -7.58
N ARG A 5 -24.47 13.51 -6.63
CA ARG A 5 -23.28 13.02 -5.92
C ARG A 5 -23.61 11.86 -4.98
N ALA A 6 -24.72 11.96 -4.26
CA ALA A 6 -25.16 10.90 -3.35
C ALA A 6 -25.52 9.62 -4.14
N ALA A 7 -26.19 9.76 -5.28
CA ALA A 7 -26.51 8.64 -6.16
C ALA A 7 -25.25 7.96 -6.72
N ILE A 8 -24.27 8.73 -7.22
CA ILE A 8 -22.99 8.19 -7.71
C ILE A 8 -22.23 7.47 -6.60
N ALA A 9 -22.15 8.08 -5.40
CA ALA A 9 -21.48 7.46 -4.28
C ALA A 9 -22.15 6.13 -3.88
N GLY A 10 -23.48 6.09 -3.81
CA GLY A 10 -24.24 4.87 -3.51
C GLY A 10 -23.94 3.75 -4.50
N SER A 11 -24.10 3.99 -5.80
CA SER A 11 -23.84 2.98 -6.83
C SER A 11 -22.38 2.53 -6.87
N LEU A 12 -21.42 3.44 -6.64
CA LEU A 12 -20.00 3.09 -6.60
C LEU A 12 -19.66 2.20 -5.40
N LEU A 13 -20.25 2.48 -4.24
CA LEU A 13 -20.06 1.67 -3.03
C LEU A 13 -20.67 0.28 -3.20
N GLU A 14 -21.89 0.16 -3.72
CA GLU A 14 -22.53 -1.13 -4.01
C GLU A 14 -21.70 -1.98 -4.98
N TRP A 15 -21.18 -1.34 -6.04
CA TRP A 15 -20.30 -2.03 -6.98
C TRP A 15 -18.99 -2.47 -6.31
N PHE A 16 -18.38 -1.61 -5.48
CA PHE A 16 -17.14 -1.91 -4.78
C PHE A 16 -17.32 -3.05 -3.77
N GLU A 17 -18.44 -3.12 -3.06
CA GLU A 17 -18.75 -4.25 -2.18
C GLU A 17 -18.79 -5.58 -2.94
N GLN A 18 -19.42 -5.60 -4.13
CA GLN A 18 -19.62 -6.83 -4.91
C GLN A 18 -18.41 -7.23 -5.77
N HIS A 19 -17.67 -6.27 -6.32
CA HIS A 19 -16.65 -6.49 -7.35
C HIS A 19 -15.27 -5.92 -7.00
N GLY A 20 -15.18 -5.17 -5.89
CA GLY A 20 -13.91 -4.61 -5.41
C GLY A 20 -12.93 -5.71 -4.98
N ARG A 21 -11.64 -5.37 -5.04
CA ARG A 21 -10.60 -6.17 -4.39
C ARG A 21 -10.60 -5.84 -2.90
N HIS A 22 -10.81 -6.86 -2.08
CA HIS A 22 -10.86 -6.76 -0.61
C HIS A 22 -9.77 -7.61 0.08
N ASP A 23 -9.02 -8.37 -0.71
CA ASP A 23 -8.05 -9.38 -0.29
C ASP A 23 -6.60 -8.87 -0.36
N LEU A 24 -6.39 -7.59 -0.68
CA LEU A 24 -5.05 -7.03 -0.71
C LEU A 24 -4.49 -6.93 0.73
N PRO A 25 -3.20 -7.25 0.95
CA PRO A 25 -2.65 -7.37 2.29
C PRO A 25 -2.65 -6.04 3.07
N TRP A 26 -2.60 -4.90 2.38
CA TRP A 26 -2.72 -3.56 2.98
C TRP A 26 -4.16 -3.11 3.21
N GLN A 27 -5.17 -3.89 2.81
CA GLN A 27 -6.58 -3.67 3.12
C GLN A 27 -7.05 -4.47 4.35
N THR A 28 -6.36 -5.55 4.69
CA THR A 28 -6.53 -6.29 5.96
C THR A 28 -5.68 -5.63 7.05
N ASP A 29 -6.06 -5.69 8.33
CA ASP A 29 -5.30 -5.14 9.49
C ASP A 29 -4.70 -3.74 9.25
N ARG A 30 -5.52 -2.81 8.75
CA ARG A 30 -5.06 -1.50 8.28
C ARG A 30 -4.47 -0.69 9.43
N THR A 31 -3.22 -0.27 9.24
CA THR A 31 -2.55 0.74 10.06
C THR A 31 -2.06 1.86 9.16
N ALA A 32 -1.84 3.06 9.73
CA ALA A 32 -1.28 4.19 8.97
C ALA A 32 0.04 3.82 8.27
N TYR A 33 0.92 3.06 8.95
CA TYR A 33 2.19 2.58 8.38
C TYR A 33 1.97 1.63 7.20
N ARG A 34 1.07 0.64 7.36
CA ARG A 34 0.80 -0.37 6.34
C ARG A 34 0.16 0.22 5.08
N VAL A 35 -0.72 1.22 5.25
CA VAL A 35 -1.32 1.96 4.14
C VAL A 35 -0.27 2.87 3.48
N TRP A 36 0.50 3.63 4.25
CA TRP A 36 1.55 4.50 3.72
C TRP A 36 2.58 3.71 2.90
N LEU A 37 3.07 2.59 3.43
CA LEU A 37 4.02 1.73 2.73
C LEU A 37 3.45 1.22 1.41
N SER A 38 2.20 0.74 1.39
CA SER A 38 1.59 0.27 0.13
C SER A 38 1.45 1.38 -0.90
N GLU A 39 1.08 2.59 -0.49
CA GLU A 39 0.95 3.73 -1.40
C GLU A 39 2.30 4.08 -2.04
N ILE A 40 3.39 4.18 -1.26
CA ILE A 40 4.72 4.49 -1.82
C ILE A 40 5.17 3.43 -2.81
N LEU A 41 4.94 2.14 -2.51
CA LEU A 41 5.29 1.04 -3.40
C LEU A 41 4.43 1.01 -4.67
N LEU A 42 3.14 1.36 -4.59
CA LEU A 42 2.20 1.26 -5.71
C LEU A 42 2.23 2.44 -6.69
N GLN A 43 2.84 3.58 -6.33
CA GLN A 43 2.86 4.77 -7.19
C GLN A 43 3.38 4.54 -8.61
N GLN A 44 4.33 3.61 -8.80
CA GLN A 44 4.91 3.32 -10.12
C GLN A 44 5.18 1.82 -10.34
N THR A 45 4.62 0.96 -9.49
CA THR A 45 4.83 -0.49 -9.56
C THR A 45 3.48 -1.20 -9.52
N GLN A 46 3.30 -2.20 -10.39
CA GLN A 46 2.06 -2.99 -10.45
C GLN A 46 1.88 -3.83 -9.18
N VAL A 47 0.61 -4.06 -8.79
CA VAL A 47 0.22 -4.83 -7.59
C VAL A 47 0.97 -6.16 -7.48
N ALA A 48 1.01 -6.95 -8.56
CA ALA A 48 1.64 -8.27 -8.56
C ALA A 48 3.13 -8.21 -8.19
N THR A 49 3.83 -7.18 -8.67
CA THR A 49 5.25 -6.96 -8.37
C THR A 49 5.44 -6.41 -6.96
N VAL A 50 4.52 -5.58 -6.44
CA VAL A 50 4.62 -5.00 -5.09
C VAL A 50 4.44 -6.03 -3.98
N MET A 51 3.59 -7.04 -4.16
CA MET A 51 3.27 -8.02 -3.10
C MET A 51 4.51 -8.59 -2.37
N PRO A 52 5.51 -9.18 -3.05
CA PRO A 52 6.69 -9.71 -2.36
C PRO A 52 7.52 -8.65 -1.64
N TYR A 53 7.59 -7.41 -2.15
CA TYR A 53 8.30 -6.32 -1.48
C TYR A 53 7.57 -5.88 -0.22
N TYR A 54 6.26 -5.70 -0.31
CA TYR A 54 5.42 -5.33 0.82
C TYR A 54 5.60 -6.29 2.01
N TYR A 55 5.55 -7.61 1.76
CA TYR A 55 5.78 -8.60 2.82
C TYR A 55 7.19 -8.54 3.39
N ARG A 56 8.23 -8.44 2.55
CA ARG A 56 9.62 -8.31 3.00
C ARG A 56 9.83 -7.06 3.87
N PHE A 57 9.24 -5.94 3.48
CA PHE A 57 9.30 -4.71 4.27
C PHE A 57 8.65 -4.88 5.63
N LEU A 58 7.47 -5.50 5.71
CA LEU A 58 6.79 -5.72 6.99
C LEU A 58 7.50 -6.73 7.88
N ASP A 59 8.16 -7.74 7.29
CA ASP A 59 8.94 -8.73 8.04
C ASP A 59 10.17 -8.08 8.70
N SER A 60 10.92 -7.25 7.95
CA SER A 60 12.13 -6.60 8.46
C SER A 60 11.86 -5.29 9.22
N PHE A 61 10.79 -4.57 8.86
CA PHE A 61 10.41 -3.28 9.42
C PHE A 61 8.91 -3.29 9.76
N PRO A 62 8.48 -3.97 10.84
CA PRO A 62 7.05 -4.14 11.16
C PRO A 62 6.32 -2.84 11.54
N SER A 63 7.06 -1.76 11.82
CA SER A 63 6.52 -0.46 12.20
C SER A 63 7.31 0.70 11.56
N ILE A 64 6.70 1.89 11.55
CA ILE A 64 7.40 3.10 11.12
C ILE A 64 8.63 3.40 11.97
N ARG A 65 8.60 3.03 13.27
CA ARG A 65 9.74 3.21 14.17
C ARG A 65 10.89 2.28 13.82
N SER A 66 10.61 1.00 13.59
CA SER A 66 11.63 0.04 13.15
C SER A 66 12.23 0.41 11.79
N LEU A 67 11.44 1.03 10.90
CA LEU A 67 11.95 1.56 9.64
C LEU A 67 12.86 2.79 9.87
N ALA A 68 12.46 3.70 10.75
CA ALA A 68 13.23 4.90 11.07
C ALA A 68 14.56 4.59 11.79
N ASP A 69 14.58 3.55 12.62
CA ASP A 69 15.76 3.12 13.37
C ASP A 69 16.72 2.24 12.51
N ALA A 70 16.30 1.83 11.31
CA ALA A 70 17.09 0.97 10.44
C ALA A 70 18.23 1.73 9.75
N ASN A 71 19.31 1.01 9.43
CA ASN A 71 20.35 1.54 8.56
C ASN A 71 19.78 1.78 7.15
N ILE A 72 20.03 2.96 6.59
CA ILE A 72 19.60 3.33 5.23
C ILE A 72 20.02 2.30 4.18
N ASP A 73 21.21 1.70 4.29
CA ASP A 73 21.67 0.68 3.34
C ASP A 73 20.78 -0.58 3.38
N ALA A 74 20.31 -0.96 4.57
CA ALA A 74 19.38 -2.07 4.72
C ALA A 74 18.02 -1.72 4.10
N VAL A 75 17.53 -0.50 4.27
CA VAL A 75 16.29 -0.03 3.64
C VAL A 75 16.41 -0.03 2.12
N LEU A 76 17.52 0.50 1.58
CA LEU A 76 17.79 0.52 0.15
C LEU A 76 17.89 -0.89 -0.43
N GLN A 77 18.50 -1.84 0.29
CA GLN A 77 18.55 -3.25 -0.11
C GLN A 77 17.16 -3.89 -0.21
N HIS A 78 16.22 -3.52 0.66
CA HIS A 78 14.82 -3.95 0.56
C HIS A 78 14.11 -3.28 -0.63
N TRP A 79 14.53 -2.08 -1.01
CA TRP A 79 14.00 -1.33 -2.16
C TRP A 79 14.59 -1.75 -3.53
N GLN A 80 15.76 -2.39 -3.54
CA GLN A 80 16.46 -2.79 -4.76
C GLN A 80 15.56 -3.62 -5.68
N GLY A 81 15.47 -3.21 -6.95
CA GLY A 81 14.64 -3.86 -7.98
C GLY A 81 13.31 -3.15 -8.27
N LEU A 82 12.85 -2.23 -7.42
CA LEU A 82 11.68 -1.37 -7.71
C LEU A 82 12.01 -0.12 -8.53
N GLY A 83 13.30 0.19 -8.68
CA GLY A 83 13.78 1.43 -9.30
C GLY A 83 13.56 2.66 -8.42
N TYR A 84 14.14 3.80 -8.84
CA TYR A 84 13.97 5.12 -8.22
C TYR A 84 14.19 5.19 -6.69
N TYR A 85 15.46 5.26 -6.28
CA TYR A 85 15.92 5.30 -4.88
C TYR A 85 15.75 6.65 -4.14
N ALA A 86 15.08 7.63 -4.77
CA ALA A 86 14.94 8.99 -4.23
C ALA A 86 13.56 9.27 -3.60
N ARG A 87 12.81 8.22 -3.25
CA ARG A 87 11.48 8.33 -2.61
C ARG A 87 11.58 8.45 -1.11
#